data_AF-A5W7X8-F1
#
_entry.id   AF-A5W7X8-F1
#
_cell.length_a   1.000
_cell.length_b   1.000
_cell.length_c   1.000
_cell.angle_alpha   90.00
_cell.angle_beta   90.00
_cell.angle_gamma   90.00
#
_symmetry.space_group_name_H-M   'P 1'
#
loop_
_entity.id
_entity.type
_entity.pdbx_description
1 polymer ?
#
loop_
_entity_poly.entity_id
_entity_poly.type
_entity_poly.pdbx_seq_one_letter_code
_entity_poly.pdbx_strand_id
1 'polypeptide(L)' 'MKMVALKEFRYSGKQLLAGDSFEARDRDVRLLRAINNAKLAEGVDDPDAGGEGRQKGPGGPAKRTYKRRDMKAE' A
#
# COMPACT_ATOMS: atom_id res chain seq x y z
N MET A 1 -7.95 17.54 2.43
CA MET A 1 -8.92 16.55 1.90
C MET A 1 -9.32 15.61 3.03
N LYS A 2 -10.62 15.37 3.25
CA LYS A 2 -11.07 14.43 4.29
C LYS A 2 -10.99 12.99 3.76
N MET A 3 -10.28 12.14 4.49
CA MET A 3 -10.13 10.73 4.18
C MET A 3 -10.51 9.87 5.38
N VAL A 4 -10.92 8.63 5.11
CA VAL A 4 -11.20 7.61 6.12
C VAL A 4 -10.13 6.54 6.00
N ALA A 5 -9.43 6.27 7.10
CA ALA A 5 -8.44 5.20 7.18
C ALA A 5 -9.13 3.83 6.99
N LEU A 6 -8.56 2.98 6.15
CA LEU A 6 -9.06 1.62 5.92
C LEU A 6 -8.35 0.60 6.83
N LYS A 7 -7.18 0.95 7.34
CA LYS A 7 -6.36 0.12 8.24
C LYS A 7 -5.62 1.01 9.23
N GLU A 8 -4.98 0.40 10.23
CA GLU A 8 -4.13 1.18 11.12
C GLU A 8 -2.84 1.63 10.40
N PHE A 9 -2.50 2.90 10.55
CA PHE A 9 -1.21 3.42 10.11
C PHE A 9 -0.91 4.76 10.81
N ARG A 10 0.35 5.19 10.71
CA ARG A 10 0.77 6.49 11.24
C ARG A 10 0.77 7.53 10.12
N TYR A 11 0.07 8.64 10.35
CA TYR A 11 0.03 9.77 9.42
C TYR A 11 0.25 11.09 10.17
N SER A 12 1.17 11.91 9.67
CA SER A 12 1.51 13.21 10.27
C SER A 12 1.78 13.15 11.79
N GLY A 13 2.43 12.07 12.25
CA GLY A 13 2.77 11.86 13.67
C GLY A 13 1.65 11.23 14.52
N LYS A 14 0.41 11.18 14.03
CA LYS A 14 -0.74 10.57 14.71
C LYS A 14 -0.93 9.12 14.27
N GLN A 15 -1.26 8.25 15.22
CA GLN A 15 -1.73 6.89 14.93
C GLN A 15 -3.20 6.98 14.57
N LEU A 16 -3.58 6.43 13.42
CA LEU A 16 -4.96 6.32 12.95
C LEU A 16 -5.35 4.86 12.97
N LEU A 17 -6.58 4.58 13.42
CA LEU A 17 -7.19 3.26 13.38
C LEU A 17 -8.03 3.09 12.11
N ALA A 18 -8.37 1.84 11.79
CA ALA A 18 -9.30 1.57 10.70
C ALA A 18 -10.67 2.20 11.02
N GLY A 19 -11.20 2.98 10.08
CA GLY A 19 -12.45 3.74 10.22
C GLY A 19 -12.25 5.18 10.69
N ASP A 20 -11.07 5.56 11.16
CA ASP A 20 -10.83 6.93 11.62
C ASP A 20 -10.83 7.93 10.46
N SER A 21 -11.54 9.03 10.65
CA SER A 21 -11.54 10.16 9.72
C SER A 21 -10.35 11.07 10.02
N PHE A 22 -9.60 11.46 8.99
CA PHE A 22 -8.46 12.35 9.12
C PHE A 22 -8.35 13.31 7.92
N GLU A 23 -7.58 14.37 8.12
CA GLU A 23 -7.28 15.34 7.06
C GLU A 23 -5.94 15.00 6.40
N ALA A 24 -5.98 14.72 5.10
CA ALA A 24 -4.82 14.43 4.28
C ALA A 24 -4.45 15.64 3.40
N ARG A 25 -3.15 15.78 3.14
CA ARG A 25 -2.61 16.70 2.14
C ARG A 25 -2.90 16.17 0.73
N ASP A 26 -3.15 17.06 -0.21
CA ASP A 26 -3.52 16.72 -1.58
C ASP A 26 -2.52 15.77 -2.27
N ARG A 27 -1.22 16.01 -2.07
CA ARG A 27 -0.13 15.16 -2.58
C ARG A 27 -0.19 13.72 -2.04
N ASP A 28 -0.65 13.54 -0.80
CA ASP A 28 -0.67 12.25 -0.12
C ASP A 28 -1.94 11.46 -0.46
N VAL A 29 -3.04 12.13 -0.82
CA VAL A 29 -4.33 11.47 -1.14
C VAL A 29 -4.15 10.42 -2.23
N ARG A 30 -3.44 10.75 -3.30
CA ARG A 30 -3.17 9.81 -4.40
C ARG A 30 -2.37 8.61 -3.94
N LEU A 31 -1.35 8.82 -3.12
CA LEU A 31 -0.54 7.74 -2.56
C LEU A 31 -1.38 6.84 -1.65
N LEU A 32 -2.10 7.43 -0.69
CA LEU A 32 -2.89 6.73 0.31
C LEU A 32 -4.01 5.87 -0.32
N ARG A 33 -4.60 6.35 -1.42
CA ARG A 33 -5.53 5.58 -2.25
C ARG A 33 -4.82 4.45 -3.00
N ALA A 34 -3.71 4.73 -3.68
CA ALA A 34 -2.95 3.74 -4.46
C ALA A 34 -2.44 2.57 -3.60
N ILE A 35 -2.13 2.80 -2.33
CA ILE A 35 -1.68 1.77 -1.38
C ILE A 35 -2.81 1.17 -0.53
N ASN A 36 -4.07 1.53 -0.79
CA ASN A 36 -5.25 1.10 -0.04
C ASN A 36 -5.07 1.30 1.49
N ASN A 37 -4.53 2.46 1.90
CA ASN A 37 -4.45 2.85 3.32
C ASN A 37 -5.67 3.65 3.75
N ALA A 38 -6.21 4.47 2.85
CA ALA A 38 -7.35 5.34 3.13
C ALA A 38 -8.20 5.54 1.88
N LYS A 39 -9.49 5.81 2.07
CA LYS A 39 -10.44 6.23 1.03
C LYS A 39 -10.88 7.67 1.26
N LEU A 40 -11.38 8.34 0.23
CA LEU A 40 -12.06 9.64 0.41
C LEU A 40 -13.30 9.44 1.29
N ALA A 41 -13.53 10.36 2.23
CA ALA A 41 -14.76 10.36 3.01
C ALA A 41 -15.94 10.62 2.06
N GLU A 42 -16.98 9.77 2.15
CA GLU A 42 -18.12 9.73 1.24
C GLU A 42 -18.71 11.13 1.01
N GLY A 43 -18.81 11.55 -0.26
CA GLY A 43 -19.18 12.91 -0.68
C GLY A 43 -18.38 13.46 -1.87
N VAL A 44 -17.39 12.72 -2.38
CA VAL A 44 -16.70 13.02 -3.65
C VAL A 44 -16.67 11.73 -4.47
N ASP A 45 -17.67 11.55 -5.35
CA ASP A 45 -17.72 10.51 -6.36
C ASP A 45 -16.48 10.57 -7.25
N ASP A 46 -15.62 9.56 -7.17
CA ASP A 46 -14.58 9.28 -8.16
C ASP A 46 -14.73 7.81 -8.61
N PRO A 47 -15.11 7.55 -9.88
CA PRO A 47 -15.52 6.24 -10.38
C PRO A 47 -14.32 5.33 -10.73
N ASP A 48 -13.34 5.20 -9.84
CA ASP A 48 -12.16 4.34 -10.06
C ASP A 48 -11.80 3.56 -8.79
N ALA A 49 -12.77 2.78 -8.29
CA ALA A 49 -12.59 1.79 -7.22
C ALA A 49 -12.46 0.37 -7.82
N GLY A 50 -11.65 0.22 -8.87
CA GLY A 50 -11.26 -1.08 -9.44
C GLY A 50 -9.84 -1.43 -9.01
N GLY A 51 -9.64 -1.97 -7.81
CA GLY A 51 -8.28 -2.16 -7.28
C GLY A 51 -8.14 -3.16 -6.15
N GLU A 52 -8.65 -4.38 -6.39
CA GLU A 52 -8.12 -5.68 -5.93
C GLU A 52 -7.33 -5.67 -4.61
N GLY A 53 -7.96 -6.18 -3.56
CA GLY A 53 -7.32 -6.53 -2.30
C GLY A 53 -6.16 -7.50 -2.51
N ARG A 54 -4.92 -7.01 -2.41
CA ARG A 54 -3.74 -7.86 -2.21
C ARG A 54 -3.31 -7.77 -0.76
N GLN A 55 -3.73 -8.78 0.00
CA GLN A 55 -3.06 -9.22 1.21
C GLN A 55 -1.56 -9.35 0.88
N LYS A 56 -0.75 -8.45 1.43
CA LYS A 56 0.71 -8.55 1.32
C LYS A 56 1.18 -9.56 2.35
N GLY A 57 1.00 -10.85 2.04
CA GLY A 57 1.79 -11.91 2.67
C GLY A 57 3.28 -11.69 2.38
N PRO A 58 4.20 -12.23 3.19
CA PRO A 58 5.64 -12.08 3.00
C PRO A 58 6.12 -12.93 1.82
N GLY A 59 5.82 -12.50 0.59
CA GLY A 59 6.34 -13.08 -0.65
C GLY A 59 7.48 -12.24 -1.20
N GLY A 60 8.65 -12.30 -0.55
CA GLY A 60 9.87 -11.73 -1.12
C GLY A 60 10.28 -12.49 -2.41
N PRO A 61 10.99 -11.85 -3.35
CA PRO A 61 11.39 -12.50 -4.59
C PRO A 61 12.29 -13.71 -4.29
N ALA A 62 11.94 -14.86 -4.86
CA ALA A 62 12.69 -16.10 -4.70
C ALA A 62 14.16 -15.88 -5.12
N LYS A 63 15.08 -15.99 -4.16
CA LYS A 63 16.52 -15.88 -4.42
C LYS A 63 16.91 -17.02 -5.36
N ARG A 64 17.30 -16.69 -6.60
CA ARG A 64 17.82 -17.66 -7.56
C ARG A 64 19.20 -18.11 -7.08
N THR A 65 19.30 -19.35 -6.61
CA THR A 65 20.59 -19.96 -6.24
C THR A 65 21.48 -20.06 -7.47
N TYR A 66 22.68 -19.47 -7.39
CA TYR A 66 23.68 -19.50 -8.44
C TYR A 66 24.24 -20.92 -8.62
N LYS A 67 24.08 -21.50 -9.81
CA LYS A 67 24.67 -22.80 -10.15
C LYS A 67 26.05 -22.56 -10.75
N ARG A 68 27.11 -22.94 -10.04
CA ARG A 68 28.48 -22.95 -10.56
C ARG A 68 28.53 -23.95 -11.73
N ARG A 69 28.97 -23.50 -12.90
CA ARG A 69 29.35 -24.42 -13.98
C ARG A 69 30.73 -24.96 -13.62
N ASP A 70 30.78 -26.25 -13.34
CA ASP A 70 31.99 -26.99 -12.99
C ASP A 70 33.12 -26.69 -13.98
N MET A 71 34.25 -26.23 -13.45
CA MET A 71 35.49 -26.06 -14.20
C MET A 71 36.02 -27.46 -14.51
N LYS A 72 35.84 -27.92 -15.74
CA LYS A 72 36.46 -29.16 -16.21
C LYS A 72 37.90 -28.81 -16.61
N ALA A 73 38.87 -29.25 -15.83
CA ALA A 73 40.27 -29.28 -16.23
C ALA A 73 40.51 -30.60 -16.98
N GLU A 74 41.05 -30.51 -18.19
CA GLU A 74 41.66 -31.64 -18.91
C GLU A 74 43.12 -31.79 -18.50
#